data_AF-A0A4U6XCP8-F1
#
_entry.id   AF-A0A4U6XCP8-F1
#
_cell.length_a   1.000
_cell.length_b   1.000
_cell.length_c   1.000
_cell.angle_alpha   90.00
_cell.angle_beta   90.00
_cell.angle_gamma   90.00
#
_symmetry.space_group_name_H-M   'P 1'
#
loop_
_entity.id
_entity.type
_entity.pdbx_description
1 polymer ?
#
loop_
_entity_poly.entity_id
_entity_poly.type
_entity_poly.pdbx_seq_one_letter_code
_entity_poly.pdbx_strand_id
1 'polypeptide(L)'
;MTVSSRAVMTPRVEDGVVTWRVPLGDGAVPHVALDDCEHYVRWLFDHPDRSDGMNLEVAIDHIPYAALASAFQKVTGQPAQYIDVPADVYFENNGISAEPAGYNADLADPATMSFKENFSRFWTMWSHSAGKKGVITRDYALLDEIHPDRIKTAEEFFERGGAEATGWWSRWSL
;
A
#
# COMPACT_ATOMS: atom_id res chain seq x y z
N MET A 1 6.44 -4.55 -3.12
CA MET A 1 4.97 -4.76 -2.98
C MET A 1 4.74 -6.26 -2.88
N THR A 2 4.02 -6.73 -1.87
CA THR A 2 3.74 -8.17 -1.73
C THR A 2 2.53 -8.54 -2.59
N VAL A 3 2.67 -9.56 -3.42
CA VAL A 3 1.60 -10.07 -4.28
C VAL A 3 1.06 -11.35 -3.65
N SER A 4 -0.21 -11.32 -3.24
CA SER A 4 -0.91 -12.45 -2.65
C SER A 4 -2.39 -12.36 -3.00
N SER A 5 -3.04 -13.49 -3.26
CA SER A 5 -4.48 -13.59 -3.48
C SER A 5 -5.31 -13.12 -2.27
N ARG A 6 -4.69 -13.04 -1.08
CA ARG A 6 -5.31 -12.56 0.16
C ARG A 6 -4.88 -11.14 0.57
N ALA A 7 -3.96 -10.53 -0.16
CA ALA A 7 -3.55 -9.15 0.14
C ALA A 7 -4.56 -8.15 -0.43
N VAL A 8 -4.95 -7.17 0.39
CA VAL A 8 -6.07 -6.24 0.12
C VAL A 8 -5.80 -5.22 -0.98
N MET A 9 -4.53 -4.97 -1.30
CA MET A 9 -4.10 -3.97 -2.27
C MET A 9 -3.54 -4.57 -3.57
N THR A 10 -3.61 -5.89 -3.74
CA THR A 10 -3.06 -6.57 -4.92
C THR A 10 -3.92 -6.25 -6.15
N PRO A 11 -3.34 -5.72 -7.24
CA PRO A 11 -4.08 -5.56 -8.49
C PRO A 11 -4.34 -6.92 -9.15
N ARG A 12 -5.29 -6.96 -10.07
CA ARG A 12 -5.55 -8.11 -10.94
C ARG A 12 -5.42 -7.71 -12.40
N VAL A 13 -5.05 -8.64 -13.26
CA VAL A 13 -5.15 -8.42 -14.71
C VAL A 13 -6.58 -8.72 -15.15
N GLU A 14 -7.29 -7.68 -15.60
CA GLU A 14 -8.65 -7.75 -16.15
C GLU A 14 -8.56 -7.40 -17.64
N ASP A 15 -8.88 -8.34 -18.53
CA ASP A 15 -8.82 -8.14 -20.00
C ASP A 15 -7.49 -7.55 -20.52
N GLY A 16 -6.37 -7.94 -19.91
CA GLY A 16 -5.04 -7.45 -20.27
C GLY A 16 -4.66 -6.09 -19.65
N VAL A 17 -5.45 -5.58 -18.69
CA VAL A 17 -5.19 -4.33 -17.97
C VAL A 17 -4.93 -4.61 -16.50
N VAL A 18 -3.80 -4.15 -15.96
CA VAL A 18 -3.53 -4.19 -14.51
C VAL A 18 -4.49 -3.24 -13.80
N THR A 19 -5.40 -3.81 -13.03
CA THR A 19 -6.50 -3.08 -12.41
C THR A 19 -6.39 -3.15 -10.89
N TRP A 20 -6.18 -1.99 -10.27
CA TRP A 20 -6.42 -1.80 -8.85
C TRP A 20 -7.89 -1.47 -8.65
N ARG A 21 -8.67 -2.41 -8.10
CA ARG A 21 -10.11 -2.24 -7.85
C ARG A 21 -10.38 -2.24 -6.34
N VAL A 22 -10.38 -1.06 -5.73
CA VAL A 22 -10.47 -0.90 -4.26
C VAL A 22 -11.28 0.34 -3.87
N PRO A 23 -11.94 0.33 -2.68
CA PRO A 23 -12.79 1.42 -2.20
C PRO A 23 -11.94 2.54 -1.55
N LEU A 24 -11.16 3.25 -2.36
CA LEU A 24 -10.22 4.27 -1.89
C LEU A 24 -10.69 5.70 -2.22
N GLY A 25 -11.55 5.89 -3.22
CA GLY A 25 -11.89 7.21 -3.75
C GLY A 25 -10.64 8.03 -4.09
N ASP A 26 -10.63 9.30 -3.67
CA ASP A 26 -9.49 10.22 -3.80
C ASP A 26 -8.41 10.03 -2.71
N GLY A 27 -8.57 9.01 -1.86
CA GLY A 27 -7.68 8.66 -0.77
C GLY A 27 -6.27 8.27 -1.24
N ALA A 28 -5.36 8.19 -0.28
CA ALA A 28 -3.95 7.90 -0.54
C ALA A 28 -3.32 7.01 0.53
N VAL A 29 -2.58 5.99 0.11
CA VAL A 29 -1.99 5.01 1.04
C VAL A 29 -0.49 5.31 1.21
N PRO A 30 0.03 5.43 2.45
CA PRO A 30 1.46 5.57 2.70
C PRO A 30 2.17 4.25 2.43
N HIS A 31 2.64 4.05 1.20
CA HIS A 31 3.41 2.85 0.83
C HIS A 31 4.87 2.99 1.28
N VAL A 32 5.51 1.86 1.58
CA VAL A 32 6.93 1.80 1.97
C VAL A 32 7.72 0.98 0.95
N ALA A 33 8.93 1.42 0.64
CA ALA A 33 9.91 0.62 -0.09
C ALA A 33 10.83 -0.07 0.92
N LEU A 34 10.97 -1.39 0.81
CA LEU A 34 11.81 -2.17 1.72
C LEU A 34 13.29 -1.80 1.59
N ASP A 35 13.73 -1.40 0.39
CA ASP A 35 15.10 -0.98 0.11
C ASP A 35 15.49 0.28 0.90
N ASP A 36 14.52 1.15 1.22
CA ASP A 36 14.80 2.35 2.03
C ASP A 36 14.80 2.05 3.55
N CYS A 37 14.18 0.94 3.99
CA CYS A 37 14.00 0.64 5.42
C CYS A 37 15.31 0.53 6.19
N GLU A 38 16.36 -0.03 5.57
CA GLU A 38 17.65 -0.22 6.23
C GLU A 38 18.31 1.11 6.63
N HIS A 39 18.13 2.15 5.82
CA HIS A 39 18.67 3.48 6.08
C HIS A 39 18.05 4.11 7.33
N TYR A 40 16.72 3.99 7.48
CA TYR A 40 16.03 4.52 8.66
C TYR A 40 16.34 3.74 9.93
N VAL A 41 16.40 2.40 9.85
CA VAL A 41 16.76 1.55 10.99
C VAL A 41 18.17 1.87 11.46
N ARG A 42 19.12 1.99 10.52
CA ARG A 42 20.49 2.35 10.87
C ARG A 42 20.57 3.76 11.47
N TRP A 43 19.86 4.73 10.90
CA TRP A 43 19.84 6.09 11.43
C TRP A 43 19.37 6.14 12.88
N LEU A 44 18.34 5.37 13.24
CA LEU A 44 17.85 5.27 14.62
C LEU A 44 18.96 4.80 15.58
N PHE A 45 19.78 3.83 15.19
CA PHE A 45 20.88 3.34 16.03
C PHE A 45 22.08 4.27 16.09
N ASP A 46 22.38 4.97 14.98
CA ASP A 46 23.54 5.85 14.87
C ASP A 46 23.30 7.23 15.54
N HIS A 47 22.05 7.60 15.83
CA HIS A 47 21.67 8.91 16.39
C HIS A 47 20.82 8.82 17.67
N PRO A 48 21.26 8.11 18.72
CA PRO A 48 20.48 7.93 19.95
C PRO A 48 20.13 9.25 20.65
N ASP A 49 20.92 10.31 20.46
CA ASP A 49 20.63 11.65 20.96
C ASP A 49 19.38 12.30 20.33
N ARG A 50 19.01 11.84 19.13
CA ARG A 50 17.82 12.32 18.39
C ARG A 50 16.69 11.29 18.35
N SER A 51 17.01 9.99 18.40
CA SER A 51 16.08 8.90 18.13
C SER A 51 15.54 8.21 19.38
N ASP A 52 16.09 8.47 20.57
CA ASP A 52 15.65 7.79 21.79
C ASP A 52 14.16 8.04 22.06
N GLY A 53 13.39 6.96 22.22
CA GLY A 53 11.93 7.00 22.36
C GLY A 53 11.14 7.39 21.10
N MET A 54 11.78 7.60 19.94
CA MET A 54 11.10 8.01 18.71
C MET A 54 10.34 6.85 18.06
N ASN A 55 9.08 7.08 17.71
CA ASN A 55 8.35 6.24 16.77
C ASN A 55 8.56 6.78 15.34
N LEU A 56 9.61 6.34 14.67
CA LEU A 56 9.91 6.78 13.31
C LEU A 56 9.01 6.07 12.30
N GLU A 57 8.12 6.84 11.69
CA GLU A 57 7.15 6.33 10.72
C GLU A 57 7.61 6.61 9.28
N VAL A 58 7.82 5.55 8.50
CA VAL A 58 8.44 5.65 7.17
C VAL A 58 7.43 5.37 6.05
N ALA A 59 7.60 6.05 4.90
CA ALA A 59 6.87 5.82 3.66
C ALA A 59 7.59 6.52 2.49
N ILE A 60 7.34 6.07 1.26
CA ILE A 60 7.80 6.78 0.05
C ILE A 60 6.95 8.04 -0.18
N ASP A 61 5.63 7.87 -0.19
CA ASP A 61 4.63 8.93 -0.14
C ASP A 61 3.26 8.36 0.24
N HIS A 62 2.27 9.22 0.52
CA HIS A 62 0.86 8.87 0.43
C HIS A 62 0.47 8.86 -1.05
N ILE A 63 0.23 7.66 -1.58
CA ILE A 63 0.03 7.47 -3.02
C ILE A 63 -1.46 7.29 -3.32
N PRO A 64 -2.07 8.18 -4.12
CA PRO A 64 -3.36 7.93 -4.74
C PRO A 64 -3.25 6.78 -5.76
N TYR A 65 -4.23 5.89 -5.82
CA TYR A 65 -4.10 4.71 -6.68
C TYR A 65 -4.20 5.02 -8.17
N ALA A 66 -4.84 6.13 -8.54
CA ALA A 66 -4.76 6.67 -9.90
C ALA A 66 -3.31 7.01 -10.30
N ALA A 67 -2.54 7.60 -9.38
CA ALA A 67 -1.13 7.92 -9.61
C ALA A 67 -0.26 6.65 -9.62
N LEU A 68 -0.57 5.66 -8.77
CA LEU A 68 0.10 4.36 -8.78
C LEU A 68 -0.06 3.64 -10.12
N ALA A 69 -1.30 3.55 -10.62
CA ALA A 69 -1.60 2.92 -11.90
C ALA A 69 -0.94 3.68 -13.07
N SER A 70 -1.00 5.01 -13.06
CA SER A 70 -0.35 5.84 -14.07
C SER A 70 1.18 5.65 -14.09
N ALA A 71 1.82 5.62 -12.92
CA ALA A 71 3.25 5.37 -12.79
C ALA A 71 3.63 3.97 -13.30
N PHE A 72 2.86 2.93 -12.93
CA PHE A 72 3.09 1.58 -13.43
C PHE A 72 3.02 1.53 -14.97
N GLN A 73 1.98 2.10 -15.56
CA GLN A 73 1.82 2.10 -17.01
C GLN A 73 2.95 2.87 -17.71
N LYS A 74 3.35 4.01 -17.15
CA LYS A 74 4.43 4.83 -17.71
C LYS A 74 5.77 4.08 -17.74
N VAL A 75 6.11 3.40 -16.64
CA VAL A 75 7.41 2.71 -16.50
C VAL A 75 7.44 1.39 -17.25
N THR A 76 6.35 0.62 -17.23
CA THR A 76 6.32 -0.74 -17.80
C THR A 76 5.81 -0.80 -19.23
N GLY A 77 5.10 0.24 -19.69
CA GLY A 77 4.36 0.24 -20.95
C GLY A 77 3.11 -0.65 -20.96
N GLN A 78 2.78 -1.32 -19.84
CA GLN A 78 1.61 -2.19 -19.74
C GLN A 78 0.37 -1.37 -19.35
N PRO A 79 -0.80 -1.62 -19.95
CA PRO A 79 -2.03 -0.93 -19.58
C PRO A 79 -2.35 -1.12 -18.10
N ALA A 80 -2.65 -0.01 -17.41
CA ALA A 80 -3.04 -0.06 -16.02
C ALA A 80 -4.06 1.01 -15.64
N GLN A 81 -4.89 0.68 -14.66
CA GLN A 81 -5.96 1.56 -14.19
C GLN A 81 -6.25 1.37 -12.71
N TYR A 82 -6.83 2.41 -12.13
CA TYR A 82 -7.48 2.36 -10.83
C TYR A 82 -8.98 2.52 -11.03
N ILE A 83 -9.77 1.63 -10.42
CA ILE A 83 -11.22 1.72 -10.39
C ILE A 83 -11.66 1.78 -8.94
N ASP A 84 -12.21 2.93 -8.56
CA ASP A 84 -12.93 3.05 -7.29
C ASP A 84 -14.21 2.22 -7.35
N VAL A 85 -14.45 1.45 -6.28
CA VAL A 85 -15.66 0.64 -6.14
C VAL A 85 -16.26 0.85 -4.78
N PRO A 86 -17.59 0.77 -4.63
CA PRO A 86 -18.22 0.71 -3.33
C PRO A 86 -17.65 -0.42 -2.46
N ALA A 87 -17.50 -0.18 -1.16
CA ALA A 87 -16.87 -1.14 -0.25
C ALA A 87 -17.62 -2.48 -0.18
N ASP A 88 -18.95 -2.46 -0.23
CA ASP A 88 -19.80 -3.65 -0.33
C ASP A 88 -19.44 -4.48 -1.57
N VAL A 89 -19.33 -3.86 -2.74
CA VAL A 89 -18.93 -4.53 -3.99
C VAL A 89 -17.51 -5.09 -3.90
N TYR A 90 -16.58 -4.37 -3.27
CA TYR A 90 -15.22 -4.88 -3.04
C TYR A 90 -15.23 -6.17 -2.19
N PHE A 91 -15.99 -6.20 -1.10
CA PHE A 91 -16.05 -7.35 -0.20
C PHE A 91 -16.88 -8.52 -0.76
N GLU A 92 -17.91 -8.27 -1.57
CA GLU A 92 -18.64 -9.33 -2.27
C GLU A 92 -17.73 -10.13 -3.22
N ASN A 93 -16.76 -9.46 -3.83
CA ASN A 93 -15.79 -10.07 -4.75
C ASN A 93 -14.53 -10.59 -4.05
N ASN A 94 -14.48 -10.52 -2.71
CA ASN A 94 -13.37 -11.00 -1.90
C ASN A 94 -13.76 -12.30 -1.19
N GLY A 95 -13.16 -13.42 -1.60
CA GLY A 95 -13.52 -14.77 -1.14
C GLY A 95 -13.26 -15.05 0.35
N ILE A 96 -12.62 -14.12 1.08
CA ILE A 96 -12.31 -14.27 2.51
C ILE A 96 -13.06 -13.25 3.38
N SER A 97 -14.04 -12.52 2.84
CA SER A 97 -14.74 -11.46 3.57
C SER A 97 -15.39 -11.88 4.88
N ALA A 98 -15.91 -13.12 4.95
CA ALA A 98 -16.52 -13.68 6.16
C ALA A 98 -15.53 -14.45 7.06
N GLU A 99 -14.29 -14.67 6.59
CA GLU A 99 -13.24 -15.30 7.39
C GLU A 99 -12.77 -14.35 8.51
N PRO A 100 -12.18 -14.87 9.60
CA PRO A 100 -11.59 -14.01 10.63
C PRO A 100 -10.44 -13.19 10.05
N ALA A 101 -10.30 -11.93 10.50
CA ALA A 101 -9.21 -11.06 10.04
C ALA A 101 -7.82 -11.62 10.43
N GLY A 102 -7.73 -12.32 11.56
CA GLY A 102 -6.55 -13.08 11.98
C GLY A 102 -6.70 -14.56 11.63
N TYR A 103 -5.70 -15.13 10.94
CA TYR A 103 -5.77 -16.50 10.42
C TYR A 103 -5.96 -17.60 11.49
N ASN A 104 -5.66 -17.30 12.75
CA ASN A 104 -5.81 -18.21 13.90
C ASN A 104 -6.97 -17.82 14.84
N ALA A 105 -7.76 -16.79 14.52
CA ALA A 105 -8.81 -16.31 15.41
C ALA A 105 -10.09 -17.15 15.28
N ASP A 106 -10.74 -17.43 16.41
CA ASP A 106 -12.04 -18.10 16.45
C ASP A 106 -13.15 -17.09 16.17
N LEU A 107 -13.96 -17.33 15.13
CA LEU A 107 -15.11 -16.50 14.80
C LEU A 107 -16.21 -16.52 15.88
N ALA A 108 -16.22 -17.52 16.76
CA ALA A 108 -17.15 -17.58 17.88
C ALA A 108 -16.75 -16.67 19.05
N ASP A 109 -15.52 -16.16 19.08
CA ASP A 109 -15.08 -15.19 20.08
C ASP A 109 -15.74 -13.82 19.80
N PRO A 110 -16.48 -13.23 20.76
CA PRO A 110 -17.10 -11.91 20.59
C PRO A 110 -16.12 -10.77 20.26
N ALA A 111 -14.82 -10.94 20.52
CA ALA A 111 -13.79 -9.97 20.21
C ALA A 111 -13.23 -10.12 18.78
N THR A 112 -13.54 -11.22 18.07
CA THR A 112 -13.07 -11.45 16.71
C THR A 112 -13.83 -10.59 15.71
N MET A 113 -13.09 -9.89 14.86
CA MET A 113 -13.64 -9.22 13.69
C MET A 113 -13.48 -10.10 12.46
N SER A 114 -14.50 -10.13 11.61
CA SER A 114 -14.37 -10.64 10.25
C SER A 114 -13.39 -9.78 9.45
N PHE A 115 -12.84 -10.35 8.37
CA PHE A 115 -12.01 -9.65 7.41
C PHE A 115 -12.74 -8.41 6.86
N LYS A 116 -14.02 -8.56 6.52
CA LYS A 116 -14.85 -7.44 6.06
C LYS A 116 -14.94 -6.32 7.09
N GLU A 117 -15.23 -6.61 8.35
CA GLU A 117 -15.36 -5.58 9.39
C GLU A 117 -14.05 -4.84 9.63
N ASN A 118 -12.93 -5.57 9.70
CA ASN A 118 -11.61 -4.98 9.91
C ASN A 118 -11.21 -4.11 8.71
N PHE A 119 -11.23 -4.68 7.50
CA PHE A 119 -10.77 -3.98 6.32
C PHE A 119 -11.74 -2.91 5.82
N SER A 120 -13.03 -2.94 6.21
CA SER A 120 -13.93 -1.80 5.96
C SER A 120 -13.40 -0.56 6.67
N ARG A 121 -13.00 -0.69 7.95
CA ARG A 121 -12.45 0.43 8.73
C ARG A 121 -11.10 0.88 8.19
N PHE A 122 -10.27 -0.07 7.78
CA PHE A 122 -9.00 0.20 7.13
C PHE A 122 -9.20 1.04 5.85
N TRP A 123 -10.13 0.65 4.97
CA TRP A 123 -10.41 1.41 3.76
C TRP A 123 -11.03 2.77 4.04
N THR A 124 -11.97 2.87 4.98
CA THR A 124 -12.51 4.16 5.42
C THR A 124 -11.40 5.11 5.89
N MET A 125 -10.42 4.60 6.64
CA MET A 125 -9.30 5.43 7.10
C MET A 125 -8.51 6.02 5.93
N TRP A 126 -8.24 5.20 4.90
CA TRP A 126 -7.46 5.63 3.73
C TRP A 126 -8.26 6.44 2.73
N SER A 127 -9.58 6.22 2.59
CA SER A 127 -10.40 7.05 1.70
C SER A 127 -10.49 8.51 2.15
N HIS A 128 -10.25 8.75 3.46
CA HIS A 128 -10.20 10.08 4.06
C HIS A 128 -8.77 10.63 4.24
N SER A 129 -7.76 10.12 3.53
CA SER A 129 -6.36 10.57 3.65
C SER A 129 -5.87 11.47 2.51
N ALA A 130 -6.75 11.82 1.56
CA ALA A 130 -6.43 12.62 0.38
C ALA A 130 -5.59 13.87 0.73
N GLY A 131 -4.54 14.13 -0.07
CA GLY A 131 -3.65 15.27 0.15
C GLY A 131 -2.82 15.19 1.44
N LYS A 132 -2.57 13.98 1.96
CA LYS A 132 -1.77 13.73 3.18
C LYS A 132 -2.47 14.24 4.46
N LYS A 133 -3.80 14.29 4.48
CA LYS A 133 -4.63 14.89 5.55
C LYS A 133 -5.44 13.88 6.36
N GLY A 134 -5.01 12.61 6.38
CA GLY A 134 -5.66 11.54 7.15
C GLY A 134 -5.22 11.50 8.61
N VAL A 135 -5.77 10.53 9.35
CA VAL A 135 -5.34 10.23 10.73
C VAL A 135 -3.91 9.68 10.80
N ILE A 136 -3.43 9.07 9.72
CA ILE A 136 -2.05 8.65 9.56
C ILE A 136 -1.32 9.73 8.74
N THR A 137 -0.21 10.21 9.27
CA THR A 137 0.64 11.24 8.65
C THR A 137 2.10 10.78 8.66
N ARG A 138 2.98 11.44 7.90
CA ARG A 138 4.41 11.12 7.85
C ARG A 138 5.22 12.40 7.76
N ASP A 139 6.36 12.44 8.46
CA ASP A 139 7.30 13.54 8.39
C ASP A 139 8.27 13.34 7.22
N TYR A 140 7.81 13.64 6.00
CA TYR A 140 8.62 13.47 4.80
C TYR A 140 9.88 14.33 4.79
N ALA A 141 9.89 15.47 5.48
CA ALA A 141 11.08 16.32 5.57
C ALA A 141 12.16 15.63 6.41
N LEU A 142 11.78 15.00 7.52
CA LEU A 142 12.71 14.17 8.29
C LEU A 142 13.18 12.94 7.50
N LEU A 143 12.30 12.27 6.76
CA LEU A 143 12.70 11.14 5.91
C LEU A 143 13.69 11.56 4.81
N ASP A 144 13.47 12.73 4.19
CA ASP A 144 14.39 13.32 3.22
C ASP A 144 15.72 13.74 3.85
N GLU A 145 15.73 14.19 5.11
CA GLU A 145 16.95 14.50 5.85
C GLU A 145 17.76 13.22 6.13
N ILE A 146 17.10 12.17 6.61
CA ILE A 146 17.75 10.90 6.99
C ILE A 146 18.29 10.18 5.75
N HIS A 147 17.49 10.10 4.69
CA HIS A 147 17.86 9.43 3.44
C HIS A 147 17.50 10.32 2.24
N PRO A 148 18.41 11.23 1.83
CA PRO A 148 18.15 12.17 0.73
C PRO A 148 17.81 11.50 -0.61
N ASP A 149 18.39 10.31 -0.85
CA ASP A 149 18.25 9.51 -2.05
C ASP A 149 17.15 8.44 -1.97
N ARG A 150 16.27 8.51 -0.95
CA ARG A 150 15.13 7.60 -0.80
C ARG A 150 14.21 7.62 -2.01
N ILE A 151 13.38 6.59 -2.14
CA ILE A 151 12.27 6.59 -3.09
C ILE A 151 11.18 7.54 -2.58
N LYS A 152 10.73 8.47 -3.42
CA LYS A 152 9.77 9.53 -3.08
C LYS A 152 8.48 9.43 -3.90
N THR A 153 8.47 8.67 -4.98
CA THR A 153 7.30 8.54 -5.86
C THR A 153 7.03 7.08 -6.26
N ALA A 154 5.79 6.82 -6.68
CA ALA A 154 5.42 5.53 -7.28
C ALA A 154 6.23 5.23 -8.56
N GLU A 155 6.56 6.26 -9.34
CA GLU A 155 7.35 6.12 -10.57
C GLU A 155 8.76 5.64 -10.26
N GLU A 156 9.48 6.35 -9.38
CA GLU A 156 10.82 5.96 -8.93
C GLU A 156 10.83 4.53 -8.35
N PHE A 157 9.78 4.16 -7.62
CA PHE A 157 9.62 2.81 -7.09
C PHE A 157 9.58 1.75 -8.20
N PHE A 158 8.78 1.97 -9.25
CA PHE A 158 8.73 1.04 -10.38
C PHE A 158 10.01 1.07 -11.23
N GLU A 159 10.65 2.23 -11.40
CA GLU A 159 11.91 2.37 -12.12
C GLU A 159 13.05 1.58 -11.44
N ARG A 160 13.18 1.70 -10.12
CA ARG A 160 14.19 0.96 -9.34
C ARG A 160 13.89 -0.54 -9.29
N GLY A 161 12.62 -0.93 -9.30
CA GLY A 161 12.20 -2.35 -9.38
C GLY A 161 12.59 -3.05 -10.69
N GLY A 162 12.87 -2.32 -11.77
CA GLY A 162 13.43 -2.86 -13.02
C GLY A 162 12.70 -4.09 -13.57
N ALA A 163 13.46 -5.17 -13.85
CA ALA A 163 12.95 -6.43 -14.39
C ALA A 163 11.94 -7.14 -13.46
N GLU A 164 11.96 -6.84 -12.15
CA GLU A 164 10.93 -7.37 -11.24
C GLU A 164 9.56 -6.78 -11.54
N ALA A 165 9.46 -5.49 -11.91
CA ALA A 165 8.19 -4.89 -12.28
C ALA A 165 7.57 -5.55 -13.53
N THR A 166 8.38 -5.94 -14.52
CA THR A 166 7.93 -6.81 -15.63
C THR A 166 7.61 -8.24 -15.19
N GLY A 167 8.28 -8.74 -14.15
CA GLY A 167 7.92 -10.00 -13.49
C GLY A 167 6.59 -9.92 -12.70
N TRP A 168 6.21 -8.74 -12.22
CA TRP A 168 4.94 -8.54 -11.51
C TRP A 168 3.74 -8.70 -12.43
N TRP A 169 3.86 -8.28 -13.69
CA TRP A 169 2.88 -8.60 -14.73
C TRP A 169 2.59 -10.10 -14.78
N SER A 170 3.63 -10.93 -14.87
CA SER A 170 3.46 -12.40 -14.91
C SER A 170 2.86 -12.98 -13.63
N ARG A 171 3.03 -12.30 -12.48
CA ARG A 171 2.45 -12.70 -11.19
C ARG A 171 1.01 -12.23 -11.01
N TRP A 172 0.57 -11.20 -11.75
CA TRP A 172 -0.79 -10.65 -11.70
C TRP A 172 -1.69 -11.20 -12.81
N SER A 173 -1.10 -11.82 -13.84
CA SER A 173 -1.79 -12.48 -14.95
C SER A 173 -2.15 -13.95 -14.68
N LEU A 174 -1.84 -14.48 -13.49
CA LEU A 174 -2.19 -15.83 -13.02
C LEU A 174 -3.40 -15.77 -12.09
#